data_AF-A0AAE3KQ93-F1
#
_entry.id   AF-A0AAE3KQ93-F1
#
_cell.length_a   1.000
_cell.length_b   1.000
_cell.length_c   1.000
_cell.angle_alpha   90.00
_cell.angle_beta   90.00
_cell.angle_gamma   90.00
#
_symmetry.space_group_name_H-M   'P 1'
#
loop_
_entity.id
_entity.type
_entity.pdbx_description
1 polymer ?
#
loop_
_entity_poly.entity_id
_entity_poly.type
_entity_poly.pdbx_seq_one_letter_code
_entity_poly.pdbx_strand_id
1 'polypeptide(L)'
;MTVTENLVKVFLVDKQLRGLQSRLKGAESFLADQVKQLGSLDGQQKTLEQSHKTTLAKANEADGETKRLDARMAALKSQMDNAQTNKEYKAFLTEINTIKADRDRSETAAVELMQKADEIKKQVESLGGQRGERESVKKVAEGDREKRYTEIKDRLAELEAQRKPLAEALTSDIVALYNRLLQQRGDDAMAAVEISDFKRGEFH
;
A
#
# COMPACT_ATOMS: atom_id res chain seq x y z
N MET A 1 -4.42 -43.32 -30.99
CA MET A 1 -5.16 -42.05 -30.91
C MET A 1 -4.64 -41.14 -31.99
N THR A 2 -5.53 -40.41 -32.66
CA THR A 2 -5.14 -39.42 -33.67
C THR A 2 -4.57 -38.18 -32.98
N VAL A 3 -3.78 -37.39 -33.70
CA VAL A 3 -3.25 -36.11 -33.22
C VAL A 3 -4.38 -35.18 -32.76
N THR A 4 -5.49 -35.16 -33.49
CA THR A 4 -6.69 -34.38 -33.16
C THR A 4 -7.34 -34.83 -31.84
N GLU A 5 -7.44 -36.13 -31.59
CA GLU A 5 -7.97 -36.66 -30.32
C GLU A 5 -7.12 -36.25 -29.12
N ASN A 6 -5.79 -36.32 -29.25
CA ASN A 6 -4.88 -35.87 -28.19
C ASN A 6 -5.00 -34.36 -27.95
N LEU A 7 -5.13 -33.58 -29.02
CA LEU A 7 -5.27 -32.13 -28.92
C LEU A 7 -6.59 -31.71 -28.25
N VAL A 8 -7.70 -32.40 -28.56
CA VAL A 8 -8.99 -32.19 -27.88
C VAL A 8 -8.86 -32.52 -26.39
N LYS A 9 -8.18 -33.61 -26.01
CA LYS A 9 -7.97 -33.95 -24.59
C LYS A 9 -7.15 -32.90 -23.85
N VAL A 10 -6.05 -32.42 -24.45
CA VAL A 10 -5.26 -31.31 -23.88
C VAL A 10 -6.14 -30.08 -23.69
N PHE A 11 -6.94 -29.72 -24.70
CA PHE A 11 -7.82 -28.57 -24.62
C PHE A 11 -8.88 -28.67 -23.52
N LEU A 12 -9.50 -29.84 -23.34
CA LEU A 12 -10.49 -30.06 -22.28
C LEU A 12 -9.85 -29.98 -20.89
N VAL A 13 -8.66 -30.57 -20.70
CA VAL A 13 -7.90 -30.47 -19.45
C VAL A 13 -7.52 -29.01 -19.18
N ASP A 14 -7.04 -28.28 -20.18
CA ASP A 14 -6.66 -26.87 -20.06
C ASP A 14 -7.86 -25.97 -19.76
N LYS A 15 -9.03 -26.28 -20.32
CA LYS A 15 -10.29 -25.60 -19.99
C LYS A 15 -10.69 -25.82 -18.54
N GLN A 16 -10.57 -27.06 -18.03
CA GLN A 16 -10.83 -27.35 -16.62
C GLN A 16 -9.83 -26.65 -15.69
N LEU A 17 -8.54 -26.67 -16.02
CA LEU A 17 -7.50 -25.96 -15.28
C LEU A 17 -7.78 -24.45 -15.21
N ARG A 18 -8.08 -23.80 -16.35
CA ARG A 18 -8.45 -22.39 -16.38
C ARG A 18 -9.69 -22.10 -15.54
N GLY A 19 -10.71 -22.95 -15.62
CA GLY A 19 -11.92 -22.81 -14.82
C GLY A 19 -11.62 -22.82 -13.32
N LEU A 20 -10.83 -23.78 -12.84
CA LEU A 20 -10.42 -23.88 -11.43
C LEU A 20 -9.53 -22.70 -11.00
N GLN A 21 -8.52 -22.36 -11.80
CA GLN A 21 -7.61 -21.25 -11.52
C GLN A 21 -8.32 -19.89 -11.52
N SER A 22 -9.32 -19.68 -12.37
CA SER A 22 -10.09 -18.44 -12.42
C SER A 22 -10.82 -18.14 -11.10
N ARG A 23 -11.31 -19.19 -10.42
CA ARG A 23 -12.00 -19.08 -9.13
C ARG A 23 -11.07 -18.68 -7.98
N LEU A 24 -9.80 -19.08 -8.06
CA LEU A 24 -8.75 -18.68 -7.12
C LEU A 24 -8.23 -17.26 -7.42
N LYS A 25 -8.08 -16.92 -8.70
CA LYS A 25 -7.54 -15.63 -9.17
C LYS A 25 -8.28 -14.42 -8.58
N GLY A 26 -9.61 -14.52 -8.42
CA GLY A 26 -10.40 -13.47 -7.79
C GLY A 26 -10.01 -13.20 -6.34
N ALA A 27 -9.81 -14.25 -5.54
CA ALA A 27 -9.38 -14.13 -4.16
C ALA A 27 -7.91 -13.67 -4.05
N GLU A 28 -7.05 -14.12 -4.95
CA GLU A 28 -5.65 -13.66 -5.01
C GLU A 28 -5.56 -12.17 -5.38
N SER A 29 -6.37 -11.72 -6.33
CA SER A 29 -6.43 -10.31 -6.73
C SER A 29 -6.99 -9.44 -5.60
N PHE A 30 -8.06 -9.90 -4.94
CA PHE A 30 -8.61 -9.21 -3.77
C PHE A 30 -7.60 -9.09 -2.62
N LEU A 31 -6.87 -10.17 -2.30
CA LEU A 31 -5.81 -10.16 -1.29
C LEU A 31 -4.67 -9.21 -1.68
N ALA A 32 -4.24 -9.23 -2.95
CA ALA A 32 -3.21 -8.33 -3.45
C ALA A 32 -3.62 -6.85 -3.29
N ASP A 33 -4.89 -6.52 -3.56
CA ASP A 33 -5.42 -5.19 -3.35
C ASP A 33 -5.42 -4.78 -1.87
N GLN A 34 -5.79 -5.68 -0.95
CA GLN A 34 -5.72 -5.39 0.50
C GLN A 34 -4.28 -5.17 0.97
N VAL A 35 -3.32 -5.97 0.49
CA VAL A 35 -1.90 -5.80 0.80
C VAL A 35 -1.38 -4.46 0.28
N LYS A 36 -1.75 -4.07 -0.94
CA LYS A 36 -1.37 -2.78 -1.52
C LYS A 36 -1.96 -1.60 -0.73
N GLN A 37 -3.22 -1.68 -0.33
CA GLN A 37 -3.89 -0.66 0.48
C GLN A 37 -3.22 -0.52 1.86
N LEU A 38 -2.90 -1.63 2.53
CA LEU A 38 -2.14 -1.61 3.79
C LEU A 38 -0.77 -0.97 3.61
N GLY A 39 -0.03 -1.34 2.57
CA GLY A 39 1.28 -0.73 2.28
C GLY A 39 1.19 0.79 2.06
N SER A 40 0.12 1.27 1.43
CA SER A 40 -0.13 2.71 1.28
C SER A 40 -0.40 3.39 2.62
N LEU A 41 -1.21 2.77 3.49
CA LEU A 41 -1.50 3.29 4.83
C LEU A 41 -0.23 3.32 5.70
N ASP A 42 0.59 2.26 5.64
CA ASP A 42 1.88 2.20 6.34
C ASP A 42 2.83 3.32 5.89
N GLY A 43 2.90 3.58 4.57
CA GLY A 43 3.69 4.66 4.02
C GLY A 43 3.22 6.05 4.49
N GLN A 44 1.91 6.27 4.51
CA GLN A 44 1.32 7.52 5.01
C GLN A 44 1.57 7.70 6.51
N GLN A 45 1.37 6.66 7.30
CA GLN A 45 1.62 6.69 8.73
C GLN A 45 3.08 7.01 9.05
N LYS A 46 4.03 6.34 8.41
CA LYS A 46 5.47 6.64 8.60
C LYS A 46 5.82 8.09 8.26
N THR A 47 5.22 8.63 7.21
CA THR A 47 5.43 10.01 6.79
C THR A 47 4.90 10.99 7.84
N LEU A 48 3.70 10.74 8.38
CA LEU A 48 3.13 11.58 9.44
C LEU A 48 3.89 11.45 10.76
N GLU A 49 4.33 10.25 11.14
CA GLU A 49 5.16 10.04 12.34
C GLU A 49 6.48 10.81 12.26
N GLN A 50 7.13 10.82 11.09
CA GLN A 50 8.34 11.61 10.88
C GLN A 50 8.06 13.11 10.90
N SER A 51 6.94 13.55 10.33
CA SER A 51 6.47 14.94 10.37
C SER A 51 6.18 15.39 11.81
N HIS A 52 5.52 14.55 12.59
CA HIS A 52 5.24 14.76 14.02
C HIS A 52 6.54 14.93 14.80
N LYS A 53 7.49 14.00 14.65
CA LYS A 53 8.79 14.06 15.34
C LYS A 53 9.54 15.34 15.01
N THR A 54 9.56 15.74 13.74
CA THR A 54 10.24 16.96 13.28
C THR A 54 9.56 18.21 13.82
N THR A 55 8.22 18.26 13.82
CA THR A 55 7.45 19.40 14.31
C THR A 55 7.59 19.54 15.83
N LEU A 56 7.53 18.42 16.57
CA LEU A 56 7.74 18.40 18.02
C LEU A 56 9.15 18.85 18.40
N ALA A 57 10.17 18.43 17.66
CA ALA A 57 11.54 18.90 17.88
C ALA A 57 11.65 20.42 17.74
N LYS A 58 11.03 21.00 16.71
CA LYS A 58 10.99 22.46 16.51
C LYS A 58 10.22 23.18 17.62
N ALA A 59 9.10 22.60 18.09
CA ALA A 59 8.35 23.15 19.22
C ALA A 59 9.23 23.21 20.49
N ASN A 60 9.95 22.14 20.78
CA ASN A 60 10.86 22.07 21.93
C ASN A 60 12.05 23.03 21.79
N GLU A 61 12.56 23.23 20.57
CA GLU A 61 13.62 24.20 20.29
C GLU A 61 13.14 25.64 20.55
N ALA A 62 11.94 26.01 20.09
CA ALA A 62 11.34 27.31 20.34
C ALA A 62 11.02 27.56 21.83
N ASP A 63 10.58 26.52 22.55
CA ASP A 63 10.39 26.58 24.01
C ASP A 63 11.74 26.75 24.75
N GLY A 64 12.77 26.04 24.31
CA GLY A 64 14.15 26.20 24.82
C GLY A 64 14.71 27.60 24.57
N GLU A 65 14.43 28.17 23.40
CA GLU A 65 14.77 29.56 23.05
C GLU A 65 14.09 30.54 24.00
N THR A 66 12.79 30.37 24.23
CA THR A 66 12.00 31.20 25.15
C THR A 66 12.62 31.23 26.54
N LYS A 67 12.97 30.06 27.09
CA LYS A 67 13.65 29.94 28.39
C LYS A 67 15.02 30.61 28.41
N ARG A 68 15.79 30.52 27.32
CA ARG A 68 17.09 31.18 27.20
C ARG A 68 16.95 32.70 27.20
N LEU A 69 15.97 33.23 26.47
CA LEU A 69 15.70 34.67 26.39
C LEU A 69 15.19 35.20 27.74
N ASP A 70 14.34 34.46 28.45
CA ASP A 70 13.90 34.80 29.81
C ASP A 70 15.08 34.89 30.79
N ALA A 71 16.00 33.92 30.76
CA ALA A 71 17.20 33.95 31.60
C ALA A 71 18.10 35.15 31.27
N ARG A 72 18.26 35.48 29.99
CA ARG A 72 19.03 36.66 29.55
C ARG A 72 18.36 37.97 30.00
N MET A 73 17.04 38.07 29.90
CA MET A 73 16.29 39.23 30.40
C MET A 73 16.46 39.41 31.90
N ALA A 74 16.39 38.33 32.68
CA ALA A 74 16.60 38.38 34.13
C ALA A 74 18.01 38.89 34.49
N ALA A 75 19.04 38.42 33.77
CA ALA A 75 20.41 38.90 33.95
C ALA A 75 20.56 40.39 33.62
N LEU A 76 20.01 40.85 32.48
CA LEU A 76 20.05 42.27 32.10
C LEU A 76 19.27 43.16 33.07
N LYS A 77 18.17 42.66 33.63
CA LYS A 77 17.41 43.39 34.64
C LYS A 77 18.23 43.61 35.92
N SER A 78 18.95 42.59 36.37
CA SER A 78 19.88 42.70 37.50
C SER A 78 21.03 43.68 37.21
N GLN A 79 21.56 43.72 35.99
CA GLN A 79 22.58 44.69 35.59
C GLN A 79 22.02 46.12 35.53
N MET A 80 20.79 46.28 35.04
CA MET A 80 20.08 47.55 34.97
C MET A 80 19.86 48.16 36.36
N ASP A 81 19.52 47.35 37.35
CA ASP A 81 19.33 47.79 38.74
C ASP A 81 20.63 48.33 39.38
N ASN A 82 21.80 47.93 38.84
CA ASN A 82 23.12 48.37 39.28
C ASN A 82 23.72 49.48 38.37
N ALA A 83 22.98 49.97 37.37
CA ALA A 83 23.48 50.98 36.44
C ALA A 83 23.75 52.31 37.14
N GLN A 84 24.94 52.89 36.92
CA GLN A 84 25.34 54.14 37.59
C GLN A 84 24.96 55.38 36.77
N THR A 85 24.74 55.21 35.46
CA THR A 85 24.42 56.32 34.57
C THR A 85 23.05 56.14 33.90
N ASN A 86 22.36 57.27 33.65
CA ASN A 86 21.10 57.27 32.90
C ASN A 86 21.27 56.72 31.46
N LYS A 87 22.48 56.84 30.89
CA LYS A 87 22.79 56.29 29.57
C LYS A 87 22.79 54.76 29.57
N GLU A 88 23.43 54.15 30.56
CA GLU A 88 23.44 52.68 30.74
C GLU A 88 22.03 52.15 31.02
N TYR A 89 21.27 52.82 31.90
CA TYR A 89 19.89 52.44 32.19
C TYR A 89 19.01 52.40 30.93
N LYS A 90 19.07 53.45 30.10
CA LYS A 90 18.33 53.50 28.82
C LYS A 90 18.78 52.43 27.83
N ALA A 91 20.08 52.10 27.81
CA ALA A 91 20.60 51.05 26.94
C ALA A 91 20.05 49.67 27.36
N PHE A 92 20.12 49.32 28.65
CA PHE A 92 19.56 48.08 29.17
C PHE A 92 18.05 47.99 28.95
N LEU A 93 17.31 49.07 29.18
CA LEU A 93 15.87 49.10 28.92
C LEU A 93 15.55 48.79 27.46
N THR A 94 16.32 49.34 26.52
CA THR A 94 16.14 49.09 25.09
C THR A 94 16.44 47.64 24.75
N GLU A 95 17.56 47.09 25.25
CA GLU A 95 17.94 45.69 25.01
C GLU A 95 16.92 44.71 25.59
N ILE A 96 16.42 44.95 26.81
CA ILE A 96 15.35 44.15 27.43
C ILE A 96 14.09 44.17 26.56
N ASN A 97 13.69 45.33 26.03
CA ASN A 97 12.51 45.42 25.16
C ASN A 97 12.71 44.66 23.84
N THR A 98 13.91 44.69 23.26
CA THR A 98 14.23 43.90 22.06
C THR A 98 14.16 42.40 22.35
N ILE A 99 14.80 41.94 23.42
CA ILE A 99 14.79 40.52 23.80
C ILE A 99 13.37 40.06 24.15
N LYS A 100 12.58 40.91 24.81
CA LYS A 100 11.17 40.61 25.08
C LYS A 100 10.39 40.36 23.79
N ALA A 101 10.56 41.18 22.77
CA ALA A 101 9.90 40.98 21.48
C ALA A 101 10.30 39.65 20.82
N ASP A 102 11.58 39.27 20.90
CA ASP A 102 12.06 37.99 20.36
C ASP A 102 11.58 36.78 21.20
N ARG A 103 11.44 36.96 22.52
CA ARG A 103 10.87 35.98 23.44
C ARG A 103 9.40 35.73 23.13
N ASP A 104 8.62 36.80 22.98
CA ASP A 104 7.19 36.72 22.64
C ASP A 104 6.96 36.04 21.28
N ARG A 105 7.83 36.31 20.29
CA ARG A 105 7.83 35.58 19.00
C ARG A 105 8.13 34.10 19.15
N SER A 106 9.15 33.75 19.94
CA SER A 106 9.56 32.36 20.17
C SER A 106 8.48 31.59 20.92
N GLU A 107 7.84 32.22 21.90
CA GLU A 107 6.72 31.66 22.66
C GLU A 107 5.52 31.39 21.73
N THR A 108 5.19 32.36 20.87
CA THR A 108 4.11 32.21 19.88
C THR A 108 4.39 31.03 18.94
N ALA A 109 5.62 30.94 18.40
CA ALA A 109 6.03 29.85 17.54
C ALA A 109 5.99 28.49 18.26
N ALA A 110 6.38 28.41 19.53
CA ALA A 110 6.32 27.19 20.33
C ALA A 110 4.89 26.67 20.48
N VAL A 111 3.93 27.56 20.79
CA VAL A 111 2.51 27.22 20.92
C VAL A 111 1.93 26.73 19.59
N GLU A 112 2.16 27.46 18.49
CA GLU A 112 1.68 27.08 17.16
C GLU A 112 2.24 25.72 16.70
N LEU A 113 3.54 25.49 16.91
CA LEU A 113 4.19 24.23 16.55
C LEU A 113 3.68 23.07 17.41
N MET A 114 3.40 23.30 18.69
CA MET A 114 2.84 22.26 19.57
C MET A 114 1.41 21.88 19.14
N GLN A 115 0.56 22.87 18.84
CA GLN A 115 -0.78 22.62 18.32
C GLN A 115 -0.74 21.81 17.02
N LYS A 116 0.17 22.18 16.10
CA LYS A 116 0.38 21.43 14.87
C LYS A 116 0.88 20.01 15.11
N ALA A 117 1.77 19.80 16.09
CA ALA A 117 2.21 18.46 16.47
C ALA A 117 1.04 17.62 16.98
N ASP A 118 0.18 18.18 17.85
CA ASP A 118 -1.00 17.49 18.35
C ASP A 118 -2.00 17.12 17.24
N GLU A 119 -2.20 17.99 16.25
CA GLU A 119 -3.01 17.70 15.07
C GLU A 119 -2.44 16.53 14.25
N ILE A 120 -1.12 16.53 13.98
CA ILE A 120 -0.47 15.43 13.27
C ILE A 120 -0.58 14.14 14.07
N LYS A 121 -0.44 14.20 15.40
CA LYS A 121 -0.59 13.03 16.27
C LYS A 121 -1.99 12.43 16.18
N LYS A 122 -3.04 13.25 16.19
CA LYS A 122 -4.43 12.78 15.97
C LYS A 122 -4.61 12.12 14.60
N GLN A 123 -3.95 12.64 13.56
CA GLN A 123 -3.98 12.01 12.23
C GLN A 123 -3.30 10.64 12.23
N VAL A 124 -2.15 10.50 12.92
CA VAL A 124 -1.46 9.22 13.11
C VAL A 124 -2.36 8.21 13.83
N GLU A 125 -3.02 8.62 14.91
CA GLU A 125 -3.95 7.77 15.67
C GLU A 125 -5.14 7.31 14.82
N SER A 126 -5.74 8.23 14.05
CA SER A 126 -6.83 7.92 13.11
C SER A 126 -6.41 6.93 12.02
N LEU A 127 -5.22 7.12 11.42
CA LEU A 127 -4.66 6.16 10.47
C LEU A 127 -4.39 4.80 11.10
N GLY A 128 -3.94 4.76 12.36
CA GLY A 128 -3.77 3.52 13.11
C GLY A 128 -5.06 2.71 13.21
N GLY A 129 -6.20 3.38 13.44
CA GLY A 129 -7.53 2.76 13.41
C GLY A 129 -7.88 2.16 12.04
N GLN A 130 -7.72 2.96 10.98
CA GLN A 130 -7.98 2.51 9.59
C GLN A 130 -7.09 1.33 9.20
N ARG A 131 -5.83 1.32 9.65
CA ARG A 131 -4.89 0.21 9.42
C ARG A 131 -5.37 -1.06 10.11
N GLY A 132 -5.82 -0.97 11.37
CA GLY A 132 -6.34 -2.12 12.13
C GLY A 132 -7.59 -2.75 11.48
N GLU A 133 -8.50 -1.92 10.97
CA GLU A 133 -9.65 -2.40 10.19
C GLU A 133 -9.20 -3.12 8.92
N ARG A 134 -8.27 -2.52 8.16
CA ARG A 134 -7.77 -3.10 6.92
C ARG A 134 -6.97 -4.39 7.14
N GLU A 135 -6.23 -4.49 8.24
CA GLU A 135 -5.51 -5.70 8.64
C GLU A 135 -6.48 -6.84 8.94
N SER A 136 -7.62 -6.54 9.56
CA SER A 136 -8.70 -7.51 9.77
C SER A 136 -9.29 -7.99 8.44
N VAL A 137 -9.53 -7.08 7.49
CA VAL A 137 -10.01 -7.44 6.13
C VAL A 137 -8.98 -8.29 5.38
N LYS A 138 -7.69 -7.94 5.45
CA LYS A 138 -6.61 -8.74 4.85
C LYS A 138 -6.60 -10.16 5.42
N LYS A 139 -6.73 -10.33 6.74
CA LYS A 139 -6.77 -11.66 7.37
C LYS A 139 -7.96 -12.50 6.89
N VAL A 140 -9.13 -11.88 6.69
CA VAL A 140 -10.28 -12.56 6.09
C VAL A 140 -9.99 -12.96 4.63
N ALA A 141 -9.36 -12.08 3.86
CA ALA A 141 -8.96 -12.35 2.48
C ALA A 141 -7.95 -13.50 2.36
N GLU A 142 -6.95 -13.57 3.26
CA GLU A 142 -6.00 -14.68 3.37
C GLU A 142 -6.73 -16.00 3.63
N GLY A 143 -7.69 -15.98 4.57
CA GLY A 143 -8.53 -17.14 4.87
C GLY A 143 -9.39 -17.61 3.70
N ASP A 144 -10.02 -16.68 2.96
CA ASP A 144 -10.82 -17.01 1.77
C ASP A 144 -9.95 -17.58 0.64
N ARG A 145 -8.80 -16.96 0.38
CA ARG A 145 -7.83 -17.46 -0.61
C ARG A 145 -7.38 -18.87 -0.27
N GLU A 146 -7.04 -19.13 1.00
CA GLU A 146 -6.55 -20.45 1.43
C GLU A 146 -7.63 -21.53 1.36
N LYS A 147 -8.87 -21.19 1.72
CA LYS A 147 -10.02 -22.11 1.55
C LYS A 147 -10.21 -22.48 0.08
N ARG A 148 -10.30 -21.48 -0.81
CA ARG A 148 -10.46 -21.71 -2.25
C ARG A 148 -9.31 -22.52 -2.85
N TYR A 149 -8.07 -22.24 -2.42
CA TYR A 149 -6.92 -23.02 -2.85
C TYR A 149 -7.03 -24.48 -2.40
N THR A 150 -7.36 -24.71 -1.12
CA THR A 150 -7.50 -26.05 -0.56
C THR A 150 -8.61 -26.86 -1.23
N GLU A 151 -9.71 -26.22 -1.64
CA GLU A 151 -10.81 -26.87 -2.38
C GLU A 151 -10.37 -27.38 -3.77
N ILE A 152 -9.41 -26.74 -4.42
CA ILE A 152 -9.04 -27.04 -5.81
C ILE A 152 -7.67 -27.70 -5.97
N LYS A 153 -6.78 -27.66 -4.96
CA LYS A 153 -5.38 -28.06 -5.07
C LYS A 153 -5.17 -29.49 -5.57
N ASP A 154 -5.96 -30.45 -5.08
CA ASP A 154 -5.80 -31.86 -5.43
C ASP A 154 -6.27 -32.11 -6.86
N ARG A 155 -7.37 -31.45 -7.26
CA ARG A 155 -7.88 -31.52 -8.62
C ARG A 155 -6.96 -30.82 -9.63
N LEU A 156 -6.35 -29.70 -9.23
CA LEU A 156 -5.33 -29.04 -10.04
C LEU A 156 -4.14 -29.97 -10.27
N ALA A 157 -3.60 -30.58 -9.21
CA ALA A 157 -2.46 -31.50 -9.31
C ALA A 157 -2.79 -32.71 -10.20
N GLU A 158 -4.00 -33.28 -10.07
CA GLU A 158 -4.46 -34.38 -10.92
C GLU A 158 -4.52 -33.97 -12.40
N LEU A 159 -5.11 -32.81 -12.70
CA LEU A 159 -5.26 -32.31 -14.07
C LEU A 159 -3.90 -31.92 -14.68
N GLU A 160 -2.99 -31.33 -13.92
CA GLU A 160 -1.62 -31.04 -14.37
C GLU A 160 -0.84 -32.33 -14.67
N ALA A 161 -1.01 -33.37 -13.84
CA ALA A 161 -0.42 -34.69 -14.08
C ALA A 161 -1.02 -35.38 -15.31
N GLN A 162 -2.32 -35.21 -15.58
CA GLN A 162 -2.98 -35.71 -16.80
C GLN A 162 -2.54 -34.94 -18.05
N ARG A 163 -2.36 -33.61 -17.94
CA ARG A 163 -1.97 -32.75 -19.05
C ARG A 163 -0.58 -33.11 -19.60
N LYS A 164 0.38 -33.38 -18.72
CA LYS A 164 1.79 -33.58 -19.08
C LYS A 164 2.02 -34.66 -20.17
N PRO A 165 1.59 -35.92 -20.00
CA PRO A 165 1.80 -36.95 -21.02
C PRO A 165 1.00 -36.69 -22.31
N LEU A 166 -0.15 -36.02 -22.22
CA LEU A 166 -0.95 -35.66 -23.39
C LEU A 166 -0.26 -34.59 -24.25
N ALA A 167 0.39 -33.62 -23.61
CA ALA A 167 1.15 -32.58 -24.30
C ALA A 167 2.47 -33.13 -24.90
N GLU A 168 3.14 -34.05 -24.21
CA GLU A 168 4.35 -34.74 -24.71
C GLU A 168 4.08 -35.60 -25.95
N ALA A 169 2.84 -36.05 -26.16
CA ALA A 169 2.43 -36.81 -27.34
C ALA A 169 2.14 -35.93 -28.59
N LEU A 170 2.24 -34.61 -28.49
CA LEU A 170 2.02 -33.66 -29.59
C LEU A 170 3.35 -33.13 -30.13
N THR A 171 3.41 -32.83 -31.44
CA THR A 171 4.58 -32.18 -32.03
C THR A 171 4.65 -30.70 -31.65
N SER A 172 5.85 -30.12 -31.65
CA SER A 172 6.09 -28.74 -31.20
C SER A 172 5.32 -27.68 -32.00
N ASP A 173 5.17 -27.91 -33.30
CA ASP A 173 4.43 -27.08 -34.25
C ASP A 173 2.92 -27.05 -33.94
N ILE A 174 2.34 -28.19 -33.57
CA ILE A 174 0.93 -28.29 -33.17
C ILE A 174 0.70 -27.61 -31.82
N VAL A 175 1.60 -27.82 -30.86
CA VAL A 175 1.54 -27.16 -29.55
C VAL A 175 1.64 -25.64 -29.70
N ALA A 176 2.52 -25.15 -30.57
CA ALA A 176 2.66 -23.72 -30.84
C ALA A 176 1.39 -23.12 -31.46
N LEU A 177 0.80 -23.79 -32.46
CA LEU A 177 -0.46 -23.37 -33.07
C LEU A 177 -1.61 -23.34 -32.04
N TYR A 178 -1.71 -24.40 -31.24
CA TYR A 178 -2.69 -24.51 -30.18
C TYR A 178 -2.57 -23.38 -29.15
N ASN A 179 -1.37 -23.15 -28.61
CA ASN A 179 -1.14 -22.09 -27.63
C ASN A 179 -1.47 -20.70 -28.19
N ARG A 180 -1.16 -20.46 -29.47
CA ARG A 180 -1.52 -19.20 -30.16
C ARG A 180 -3.04 -19.01 -30.23
N LEU A 181 -3.77 -20.04 -30.66
CA LEU A 181 -5.23 -20.00 -30.74
C LEU A 181 -5.86 -19.85 -29.36
N LEU A 182 -5.33 -20.53 -28.36
CA LEU A 182 -5.76 -20.43 -26.97
C LEU A 182 -5.57 -19.02 -26.41
N GLN A 183 -4.46 -18.35 -26.72
CA GLN A 183 -4.23 -16.97 -26.32
C GLN A 183 -5.19 -15.99 -26.99
N GLN A 184 -5.57 -16.24 -28.25
CA GLN A 184 -6.47 -15.36 -29.01
C GLN A 184 -7.95 -15.57 -28.68
N ARG A 185 -8.36 -16.82 -28.47
CA ARG A 185 -9.77 -17.24 -28.41
C ARG A 185 -10.19 -17.87 -27.08
N GLY A 186 -9.25 -18.11 -26.17
CA GLY A 186 -9.54 -18.70 -24.87
C GLY A 186 -10.26 -20.04 -24.98
N ASP A 187 -11.46 -20.11 -24.39
CA ASP A 187 -12.29 -21.31 -24.36
C ASP A 187 -13.00 -21.62 -25.69
N ASP A 188 -12.86 -20.76 -26.70
CA ASP A 188 -13.38 -20.94 -28.06
C ASP A 188 -12.27 -21.32 -29.06
N ALA A 189 -11.10 -21.71 -28.57
CA ALA A 189 -9.96 -22.12 -29.41
C ALA A 189 -10.22 -23.44 -30.17
N MET A 190 -11.18 -24.24 -29.71
CA MET A 190 -11.65 -25.45 -30.41
C MET A 190 -13.17 -25.53 -30.35
N ALA A 191 -13.79 -25.92 -31.46
CA ALA A 191 -15.23 -26.13 -31.58
C ALA A 191 -15.51 -27.52 -32.17
N ALA A 192 -16.64 -28.10 -31.80
CA ALA A 192 -17.18 -29.25 -32.52
C ALA A 192 -17.74 -28.77 -33.86
N VAL A 193 -17.58 -29.58 -34.93
CA VAL A 193 -18.25 -29.33 -36.20
C VAL A 193 -19.67 -29.87 -36.07
N GLU A 194 -20.68 -29.01 -36.26
CA GLU A 194 -22.07 -29.44 -36.26
C GLU A 194 -22.54 -29.62 -37.72
N ILE A 195 -23.04 -30.82 -38.03
CA ILE A 195 -23.53 -31.13 -39.39
C ILE A 195 -25.04 -30.90 -39.40
N SER A 196 -25.47 -29.78 -39.99
CA SER A 196 -26.89 -29.42 -40.06
C SER A 196 -27.64 -30.19 -41.16
N ASP A 197 -27.02 -30.42 -42.32
CA ASP A 197 -27.55 -31.31 -43.37
C ASP A 197 -26.41 -31.95 -44.19
N PHE A 198 -26.19 -33.25 -43.97
CA PHE A 198 -25.15 -34.02 -44.65
C PHE A 198 -25.37 -34.13 -46.17
N LYS A 199 -26.62 -34.05 -46.65
CA LYS A 199 -26.93 -34.14 -48.09
C LYS A 199 -26.66 -32.84 -48.85
N ARG A 200 -26.65 -31.69 -48.16
CA ARG A 200 -26.40 -30.37 -48.75
C ARG A 200 -24.99 -29.82 -48.50
N GLY A 201 -24.20 -30.47 -47.66
CA GLY A 201 -22.83 -30.05 -47.36
C GLY A 201 -22.76 -28.75 -46.56
N GLU A 202 -23.82 -28.42 -45.82
CA GLU A 202 -23.87 -27.27 -44.92
C GLU A 202 -23.30 -27.69 -43.56
N PHE A 203 -22.21 -27.02 -43.16
CA PHE A 203 -21.51 -27.21 -41.90
C PHE A 203 -21.55 -25.88 -41.11
N HIS A 204 -21.86 -25.95 -39.81
CA HIS A 204 -21.86 -24.80 -38.90
C HIS A 204 -20.87 -25.00 -37.76
#